data_AF-A0A964UT43-F1
#
_entry.id   AF-A0A964UT43-F1
#
_cell.length_a   1.000
_cell.length_b   1.000
_cell.length_c   1.000
_cell.angle_alpha   90.00
_cell.angle_beta   90.00
_cell.angle_gamma   90.00
#
_symmetry.space_group_name_H-M   'P 1'
#
loop_
_entity.id
_entity.type
_entity.pdbx_description
1 polymer ?
#
loop_
_entity_poly.entity_id
_entity_poly.type
_entity_poly.pdbx_seq_one_letter_code
_entity_poly.pdbx_strand_id
1 'polypeptide(L)'
;MPEPKSPSRGAPVAVRRKWARVRAFALGLPGAVEEFPWGESVAKVNKKVFVFLGVEDGSWPLAVTVKLRGEEAHAHALTCPGAEPAGYGLGKAGWVRVPLEEQGAPAADLLCDWVEESYRVIATKKWIAELDAR
;
A
#
# COMPACT_ATOMS: atom_id res chain seq x y z
N MET A 1 25.28 -0.88 -17.79
CA MET A 1 25.33 -0.80 -16.32
C MET A 1 24.34 0.26 -15.90
N PRO A 2 23.29 -0.03 -15.11
CA PRO A 2 22.49 1.04 -14.54
C PRO A 2 23.34 1.82 -13.53
N GLU A 3 23.26 3.14 -13.58
CA GLU A 3 24.00 4.06 -12.73
C GLU A 3 23.68 3.85 -11.24
N PRO A 4 24.65 4.06 -10.33
CA PRO A 4 24.38 4.03 -8.90
C PRO A 4 23.48 5.22 -8.54
N LYS A 5 22.25 4.95 -8.09
CA LYS A 5 21.37 5.98 -7.54
C LYS A 5 22.05 6.61 -6.32
N SER A 6 22.26 7.92 -6.38
CA SER A 6 22.81 8.76 -5.30
C SER A 6 22.17 8.46 -3.94
N PRO A 7 22.90 8.62 -2.81
CA PRO A 7 22.33 8.42 -1.48
C PRO A 7 21.15 9.38 -1.30
N SER A 8 19.97 8.83 -1.05
CA SER A 8 18.71 9.56 -1.07
C SER A 8 18.66 10.56 0.09
N ARG A 9 18.31 11.82 -0.23
CA ARG A 9 17.60 12.65 0.73
C ARG A 9 16.26 11.95 0.96
N GLY A 10 15.88 11.68 2.21
CA GLY A 10 14.63 10.99 2.52
C GLY A 10 13.43 11.59 1.78
N ALA A 11 12.40 10.76 1.52
CA ALA A 11 11.28 11.08 0.64
C ALA A 11 10.69 12.49 0.89
N PRO A 12 10.26 13.25 -0.15
CA PRO A 12 9.74 14.61 0.02
C PRO A 12 8.64 14.72 1.10
N VAL A 13 8.52 15.86 1.78
CA VAL A 13 7.54 16.06 2.86
C VAL A 13 6.11 15.71 2.43
N ALA A 14 5.72 16.09 1.21
CA ALA A 14 4.41 15.77 0.67
C ALA A 14 4.17 14.25 0.53
N VAL A 15 5.20 13.50 0.12
CA VAL A 15 5.17 12.04 0.00
C VAL A 15 5.03 11.41 1.38
N ARG A 16 5.81 11.88 2.38
CA ARG A 16 5.70 11.39 3.76
C ARG A 16 4.33 11.67 4.37
N ARG A 17 3.73 12.85 4.12
CA ARG A 17 2.37 13.16 4.56
C ARG A 17 1.33 12.26 3.91
N LYS A 18 1.46 12.00 2.60
CA LYS A 18 0.60 11.06 1.86
C LYS A 18 0.69 9.66 2.48
N TRP A 19 1.91 9.16 2.65
CA TRP A 19 2.18 7.87 3.27
C TRP A 19 1.60 7.77 4.70
N ALA A 20 1.85 8.79 5.54
CA ALA A 20 1.37 8.81 6.92
C ALA A 20 -0.16 8.77 6.99
N ARG A 21 -0.86 9.44 6.06
CA ARG A 21 -2.32 9.39 5.95
C ARG A 21 -2.81 8.00 5.59
N VAL A 22 -2.20 7.34 4.60
CA VAL A 22 -2.55 5.97 4.19
C VAL A 22 -2.29 4.98 5.31
N ARG A 23 -1.15 5.10 6.00
CA ARG A 23 -0.82 4.27 7.17
C ARG A 23 -1.82 4.48 8.30
N ALA A 24 -2.14 5.73 8.64
CA ALA A 24 -3.11 6.03 9.69
C ALA A 24 -4.49 5.46 9.37
N PHE A 25 -4.94 5.57 8.11
CA PHE A 25 -6.18 4.95 7.65
C PHE A 25 -6.15 3.43 7.80
N ALA A 26 -5.10 2.76 7.27
CA ALA A 26 -4.95 1.31 7.34
C ALA A 26 -5.00 0.79 8.78
N LEU A 27 -4.32 1.46 9.72
CA LEU A 27 -4.28 1.09 11.12
C LEU A 27 -5.56 1.48 11.89
N GLY A 28 -6.41 2.33 11.32
CA GLY A 28 -7.73 2.64 11.85
C GLY A 28 -8.79 1.56 11.52
N LEU A 29 -8.51 0.66 10.59
CA LEU A 29 -9.43 -0.41 10.21
C LEU A 29 -9.59 -1.45 11.33
N PRO A 30 -10.78 -2.07 11.50
CA PRO A 30 -11.02 -3.03 12.56
C PRO A 30 -9.98 -4.17 12.61
N GLY A 31 -9.40 -4.41 13.79
CA GLY A 31 -8.44 -5.49 13.99
C GLY A 31 -7.15 -5.36 13.18
N ALA A 32 -6.86 -4.18 12.62
CA ALA A 32 -5.60 -3.90 11.94
C ALA A 32 -4.46 -3.72 12.95
N VAL A 33 -3.31 -4.31 12.65
CA VAL A 33 -2.07 -4.15 13.42
C VAL A 33 -0.92 -3.88 12.47
N GLU A 34 0.04 -3.08 12.93
CA GLU A 34 1.29 -2.86 12.20
C GLU A 34 2.34 -3.87 12.63
N GLU A 35 3.08 -4.42 11.66
CA GLU A 35 4.24 -5.27 11.90
C GLU A 35 5.37 -4.95 10.92
N PHE A 36 6.57 -5.46 11.21
CA PHE A 36 7.78 -5.24 10.42
C PHE A 36 8.50 -6.55 10.07
N PRO A 37 7.85 -7.48 9.33
CA PRO A 37 8.38 -8.82 9.08
C PRO A 37 9.72 -8.83 8.32
N TRP A 38 9.97 -7.83 7.47
CA TRP A 38 11.19 -7.69 6.67
C TRP A 38 11.89 -6.33 6.87
N GLY A 39 11.60 -5.64 7.97
CA GLY A 39 12.07 -4.26 8.23
C GLY A 39 11.22 -3.17 7.54
N GLU A 40 10.34 -3.54 6.60
CA GLU A 40 9.31 -2.64 6.05
C GLU A 40 8.03 -2.66 6.89
N SER A 41 7.31 -1.54 6.90
CA SER A 41 5.99 -1.45 7.54
C SER A 41 4.95 -2.21 6.72
N VAL A 42 4.19 -3.09 7.38
CA VAL A 42 3.01 -3.74 6.82
C VAL A 42 1.83 -3.62 7.78
N ALA A 43 0.62 -3.46 7.26
CA ALA A 43 -0.60 -3.61 8.05
C ALA A 43 -1.21 -4.99 7.82
N LYS A 44 -1.59 -5.64 8.93
CA LYS A 44 -2.18 -6.97 8.96
C LYS A 44 -3.54 -6.96 9.61
N VAL A 45 -4.43 -7.81 9.12
CA VAL A 45 -5.70 -8.16 9.76
C VAL A 45 -5.75 -9.68 9.90
N ASN A 46 -6.10 -10.17 11.09
CA ASN A 46 -6.13 -11.62 11.36
C ASN A 46 -4.85 -12.35 10.90
N LYS A 47 -3.68 -11.79 11.26
CA LYS A 47 -2.34 -12.31 10.91
C LYS A 47 -1.99 -12.32 9.41
N LYS A 48 -2.83 -11.74 8.54
CA LYS A 48 -2.60 -11.65 7.10
C LYS A 48 -2.34 -10.21 6.68
N VAL A 49 -1.31 -9.99 5.87
CA VAL A 49 -0.99 -8.67 5.30
C VAL A 49 -2.10 -8.26 4.32
N PHE A 50 -2.59 -7.03 4.46
CA PHE A 50 -3.49 -6.42 3.49
C PHE A 50 -2.91 -5.15 2.85
N VAL A 51 -1.85 -4.55 3.41
CA VAL A 51 -1.10 -3.49 2.72
C VAL A 51 0.37 -3.54 3.14
N PHE A 52 1.27 -3.33 2.17
CA PHE A 52 2.67 -3.03 2.40
C PHE A 52 2.89 -1.54 2.22
N LEU A 53 3.58 -0.92 3.18
CA LEU A 53 3.80 0.52 3.25
C LEU A 53 5.27 0.90 2.96
N GLY A 54 6.18 -0.07 2.84
CA GLY A 54 7.59 0.15 2.55
C GLY A 54 8.42 0.59 3.77
N VAL A 55 9.65 1.04 3.51
CA VAL A 55 10.63 1.43 4.53
C VAL A 55 10.74 2.96 4.59
N GLU A 56 10.61 3.56 5.78
CA GLU A 56 10.65 5.02 5.95
C GLU A 56 12.08 5.59 6.08
N ASP A 57 13.10 4.73 6.20
CA ASP A 57 14.51 5.12 6.40
C ASP A 57 15.16 5.79 5.18
N GLY A 58 14.43 5.89 4.06
CA GLY A 58 14.88 6.48 2.81
C GLY A 58 15.74 5.55 1.95
N SER A 59 16.02 4.31 2.40
CA SER A 59 16.80 3.34 1.63
C SER A 59 16.15 2.99 0.28
N TRP A 60 14.82 3.09 0.19
CA TRP A 60 14.05 2.84 -1.02
C TRP A 60 12.91 3.87 -1.18
N PRO A 61 12.49 4.17 -2.42
CA PRO A 61 11.35 5.03 -2.67
C PRO A 61 10.07 4.47 -2.04
N LEU A 62 9.30 5.33 -1.37
CA LEU A 62 8.06 4.92 -0.70
C LEU A 62 7.02 4.44 -1.74
N ALA A 63 6.35 3.34 -1.43
CA ALA A 63 5.30 2.76 -2.25
C ALA A 63 4.22 2.13 -1.38
N VAL A 64 2.99 2.10 -1.89
CA VAL A 64 1.87 1.36 -1.30
C VAL A 64 1.64 0.13 -2.17
N THR A 65 1.63 -1.05 -1.57
CA THR A 65 1.29 -2.30 -2.27
C THR A 65 0.02 -2.88 -1.70
N VAL A 66 -0.99 -3.02 -2.55
CA VAL A 66 -2.37 -3.40 -2.19
C VAL A 66 -2.87 -4.52 -3.09
N LYS A 67 -3.81 -5.32 -2.59
CA LYS A 67 -4.45 -6.37 -3.34
C LYS A 67 -5.80 -5.90 -3.87
N LEU A 68 -5.91 -5.75 -5.18
CA LEU A 68 -7.13 -5.29 -5.84
C LEU A 68 -7.72 -6.46 -6.64
N ARG A 69 -9.00 -6.74 -6.39
CA ARG A 69 -9.73 -7.81 -7.08
C ARG A 69 -10.86 -7.29 -7.96
N GLY A 70 -11.33 -6.06 -7.72
CA GLY A 70 -12.17 -5.36 -8.68
C GLY A 70 -11.39 -5.12 -9.96
N GLU A 71 -11.91 -5.55 -11.11
CA GLU A 71 -11.24 -5.40 -12.40
C GLU A 71 -10.94 -3.92 -12.71
N GLU A 72 -11.90 -3.03 -12.41
CA GLU A 72 -11.75 -1.59 -12.62
C GLU A 72 -10.67 -0.98 -11.73
N ALA A 73 -10.68 -1.28 -10.43
CA ALA A 73 -9.69 -0.76 -9.48
C ALA A 73 -8.28 -1.28 -9.80
N HIS A 74 -8.15 -2.57 -10.11
CA HIS A 74 -6.89 -3.17 -10.49
C HIS A 74 -6.34 -2.58 -11.79
N ALA A 75 -7.18 -2.40 -12.82
CA ALA A 75 -6.79 -1.77 -14.07
C ALA A 75 -6.36 -0.31 -13.85
N HIS A 76 -7.12 0.45 -13.06
CA HIS A 76 -6.79 1.85 -12.74
C HIS A 76 -5.49 1.98 -11.95
N ALA A 77 -5.24 1.09 -10.97
CA ALA A 77 -3.99 1.11 -10.24
C ALA A 77 -2.78 0.85 -11.17
N LEU A 78 -2.92 -0.01 -12.18
CA LEU A 78 -1.86 -0.29 -13.15
C LEU A 78 -1.63 0.83 -14.18
N THR A 79 -2.57 1.76 -14.36
CA THR A 79 -2.33 2.95 -15.20
C THR A 79 -1.59 4.06 -14.46
N CYS A 80 -1.39 3.92 -13.15
CA CYS A 80 -0.70 4.93 -12.36
C CYS A 80 0.80 4.99 -12.70
N PRO A 81 1.42 6.20 -12.66
CA PRO A 81 2.84 6.36 -12.95
C PRO A 81 3.73 5.45 -12.10
N GLY A 82 4.55 4.63 -12.77
CA GLY A 82 5.46 3.68 -12.14
C GLY A 82 4.80 2.51 -11.43
N ALA A 83 3.48 2.36 -11.50
CA ALA A 83 2.79 1.23 -10.91
C ALA A 83 3.09 -0.06 -11.67
N GLU A 84 3.25 -1.15 -10.93
CA GLU A 84 3.63 -2.45 -11.47
C GLU A 84 2.96 -3.58 -10.68
N PRO A 85 2.72 -4.74 -11.30
CA PRO A 85 2.34 -5.94 -10.56
C PRO A 85 3.42 -6.28 -9.53
N ALA A 86 3.02 -6.57 -8.30
CA ALA A 86 3.97 -6.88 -7.24
C ALA A 86 4.80 -8.13 -7.55
N GLY A 87 6.07 -8.13 -7.13
CA GLY A 87 7.01 -9.23 -7.33
C GLY A 87 6.64 -10.54 -6.63
N TYR A 88 7.50 -11.55 -6.74
CA TYR A 88 7.36 -12.85 -6.04
C TYR A 88 6.04 -13.59 -6.28
N GLY A 89 5.43 -13.38 -7.45
CA GLY A 89 4.15 -13.99 -7.82
C GLY A 89 2.92 -13.33 -7.19
N LEU A 90 3.09 -12.28 -6.37
CA LEU A 90 1.99 -11.53 -5.78
C LEU A 90 1.15 -10.82 -6.85
N GLY A 91 1.76 -10.32 -7.92
CA GLY A 91 1.06 -9.72 -9.06
C GLY A 91 0.02 -10.67 -9.68
N LYS A 92 0.32 -11.98 -9.78
CA LYS A 92 -0.65 -12.97 -10.28
C LYS A 92 -1.86 -13.14 -9.36
N ALA A 93 -1.73 -12.76 -8.09
CA ALA A 93 -2.81 -12.79 -7.11
C ALA A 93 -3.55 -11.45 -7.01
N GLY A 94 -3.27 -10.47 -7.88
CA GLY A 94 -3.92 -9.15 -7.92
C GLY A 94 -3.24 -8.09 -7.04
N TRP A 95 -1.99 -8.30 -6.62
CA TRP A 95 -1.25 -7.27 -5.89
C TRP A 95 -0.60 -6.27 -6.84
N VAL A 96 -0.81 -4.99 -6.60
CA VAL A 96 -0.23 -3.88 -7.37
C VAL A 96 0.61 -3.02 -6.44
N ARG A 97 1.84 -2.72 -6.85
CA ARG A 97 2.74 -1.78 -6.20
C ARG A 97 2.58 -0.41 -6.84
N VAL A 98 2.28 0.60 -6.04
CA VAL A 98 2.08 1.99 -6.47
C VAL A 98 3.13 2.88 -5.81
N PRO A 99 4.13 3.39 -6.56
CA PRO A 99 5.10 4.36 -6.05
C PRO A 99 4.43 5.67 -5.64
N LEU A 100 4.88 6.26 -4.53
CA LEU A 100 4.33 7.52 -4.03
C LEU A 100 5.09 8.76 -4.49
N GLU A 101 6.33 8.58 -4.97
CA GLU A 101 7.25 9.64 -5.36
C GLU A 101 7.10 10.08 -6.83
N GLU A 102 6.43 9.27 -7.65
CA GLU A 102 6.24 9.57 -9.07
C GLU A 102 5.31 10.77 -9.27
N GLN A 103 5.61 11.59 -10.27
CA GLN A 103 4.75 12.71 -10.63
C GLN A 103 3.43 12.17 -11.18
N GLY A 104 2.31 12.60 -10.59
CA GLY A 104 0.98 12.06 -10.91
C GLY A 104 0.62 10.81 -10.11
N ALA A 105 1.43 10.41 -9.11
CA ALA A 105 1.05 9.36 -8.18
C ALA A 105 -0.28 9.68 -7.49
N PRO A 106 -1.17 8.68 -7.30
CA PRO A 106 -2.50 8.84 -6.69
C PRO A 106 -2.52 9.70 -5.42
N ALA A 107 -3.63 10.43 -5.24
CA ALA A 107 -3.90 11.15 -4.01
C ALA A 107 -4.09 10.15 -2.86
N ALA A 108 -3.89 10.63 -1.62
CA ALA A 108 -4.04 9.78 -0.44
C ALA A 108 -5.45 9.18 -0.30
N ASP A 109 -6.50 9.89 -0.72
CA ASP A 109 -7.89 9.40 -0.67
C ASP A 109 -8.07 8.13 -1.51
N LEU A 110 -7.67 8.18 -2.79
CA LEU A 110 -7.74 7.02 -3.68
C LEU A 110 -6.89 5.85 -3.17
N LEU A 111 -5.73 6.13 -2.57
CA LEU A 111 -4.91 5.09 -1.93
C LEU A 111 -5.62 4.47 -0.72
N CYS A 112 -6.35 5.26 0.07
CA CYS A 112 -7.16 4.74 1.18
C CYS A 112 -8.29 3.85 0.66
N ASP A 113 -8.99 4.23 -0.41
CA ASP A 113 -10.04 3.41 -1.04
C ASP A 113 -9.49 2.04 -1.46
N TRP A 114 -8.31 2.03 -2.10
CA TRP A 114 -7.63 0.78 -2.48
C TRP A 114 -7.14 -0.04 -1.29
N VAL A 115 -6.71 0.61 -0.20
CA VAL A 115 -6.36 -0.08 1.05
C VAL A 115 -7.59 -0.71 1.68
N GLU A 116 -8.75 -0.05 1.65
CA GLU A 116 -10.01 -0.63 2.12
C GLU A 116 -10.43 -1.83 1.26
N GLU A 117 -10.34 -1.74 -0.06
CA GLU A 117 -10.63 -2.88 -0.94
C GLU A 117 -9.71 -4.07 -0.60
N SER A 118 -8.42 -3.81 -0.47
CA SER A 118 -7.45 -4.84 -0.09
C SER A 118 -7.75 -5.44 1.29
N TYR A 119 -8.14 -4.61 2.26
CA TYR A 119 -8.61 -5.05 3.56
C TYR A 119 -9.84 -5.97 3.42
N ARG A 120 -10.86 -5.57 2.65
CA ARG A 120 -12.07 -6.39 2.41
C ARG A 120 -11.75 -7.72 1.71
N VAL A 121 -10.72 -7.76 0.86
CA VAL A 121 -10.26 -9.00 0.21
C VAL A 121 -9.59 -9.96 1.21
N ILE A 122 -8.92 -9.44 2.25
CA ILE A 122 -8.08 -10.23 3.16
C ILE A 122 -8.76 -10.53 4.51
N ALA A 123 -9.58 -9.60 5.00
CA ALA A 123 -10.28 -9.66 6.27
C ALA A 123 -11.28 -10.81 6.33
N THR A 124 -11.56 -11.27 7.55
CA THR A 124 -12.63 -12.26 7.77
C THR A 124 -13.99 -11.57 7.77
N LYS A 125 -15.07 -12.34 7.59
CA LYS A 125 -16.45 -11.82 7.64
C LYS A 125 -16.75 -11.01 8.92
N LYS A 126 -16.16 -11.41 10.05
CA LYS A 126 -16.27 -10.68 11.33
C LYS A 126 -15.77 -9.24 11.19
N TRP A 127 -14.56 -9.07 10.67
CA TRP A 127 -13.88 -7.79 10.56
C TRP A 127 -14.48 -6.88 9.47
N ILE A 128 -15.05 -7.49 8.42
CA ILE A 128 -15.83 -6.77 7.41
C ILE A 128 -17.14 -6.25 8.02
N ALA A 129 -17.88 -7.09 8.76
CA ALA A 129 -19.11 -6.67 9.42
C ALA A 129 -18.89 -5.54 10.43
N GLU A 130 -17.76 -5.56 11.16
CA GLU A 130 -17.38 -4.47 12.07
C GLU A 130 -17.02 -3.17 11.34
N LEU A 131 -16.43 -3.27 10.13
CA LEU A 131 -16.16 -2.10 9.29
C LEU A 131 -17.46 -1.47 8.79
N ASP A 132 -18.40 -2.30 8.30
CA ASP A 132 -19.68 -1.84 7.74
C ASP A 132 -20.65 -1.27 8.78
N ALA A 133 -20.40 -1.53 10.07
CA ALA A 133 -21.21 -1.01 11.18
C ALA A 133 -20.79 0.39 11.67
N ARG A 134 -19.79 1.01 11.04
CA ARG A 134 -19.25 2.33 11.40
C ARG A 134 -19.95 3.48 10.71
#